data_AF-A0A511JBD2-F1
#
_entry.id   AF-A0A511JBD2-F1
#
_cell.length_a   1.000
_cell.length_b   1.000
_cell.length_c   1.000
_cell.angle_alpha   90.00
_cell.angle_beta   90.00
_cell.angle_gamma   90.00
#
_symmetry.space_group_name_H-M   'P 1'
#
loop_
_entity.id
_entity.type
_entity.pdbx_description
1 polymer ?
#
loop_
_entity_poly.entity_id
_entity_poly.type
_entity_poly.pdbx_seq_one_letter_code
_entity_poly.pdbx_strand_id
1 'polypeptide(L)'
;MHSVDDNGEVHERVTSNTCALPDVDLLVRHTPRGMEAVLERSLPTLVRGHNITSLDASEAVEAIRYLYEQAAEVVDWADDLGALRITRLDLDRDFTDVTALSPLLYNLARLPARRTHTTRLHVAPGGAVGLERATPSRTWRALLYDKQAQIEGLASVSRQRNGRVMLTASPTAMAVARVRFEVQLHRDTLHRKGIRTVSDLDHPTRLDEVSREFFRRVRFDTPVGGPSHLEEVHIRLATSGDTDYKFLGQVMGMLHADALGLPPPSQSPTTIARYRALALKWGLSAADVLAQTAGSAMAFDYASGRVRAA
;
A
#
# COMPACT_ATOMS: atom_id res chain seq x y z
N MET A 1 -31.08 9.27 11.27
CA MET A 1 -32.52 9.56 11.39
C MET A 1 -32.61 11.03 11.75
N HIS A 2 -33.04 11.87 10.82
CA HIS A 2 -33.18 13.30 11.05
C HIS A 2 -34.41 13.52 11.93
N SER A 3 -34.25 14.27 13.02
CA SER A 3 -35.39 14.87 13.70
C SER A 3 -35.47 16.32 13.23
N VAL A 4 -36.63 16.67 12.69
CA VAL A 4 -36.98 18.06 12.42
C VAL A 4 -37.70 18.54 13.67
N ASP A 5 -37.20 19.60 14.29
CA ASP A 5 -37.90 20.21 15.43
C ASP A 5 -39.13 21.02 14.97
N ASP A 6 -39.89 21.55 15.92
CA ASP A 6 -41.10 22.33 15.67
C ASP A 6 -40.82 23.64 14.88
N ASN A 7 -39.55 24.02 14.70
CA ASN A 7 -39.11 25.18 13.94
C ASN A 7 -38.62 24.83 12.53
N GLY A 8 -38.62 23.55 12.14
CA GLY A 8 -38.10 23.12 10.84
C GLY A 8 -36.59 22.98 10.77
N GLU A 9 -35.86 23.08 11.89
CA GLU A 9 -34.43 22.84 11.92
C GLU A 9 -34.14 21.34 11.85
N VAL A 10 -33.35 20.94 10.84
CA VAL A 10 -32.87 19.58 10.68
C VAL A 10 -31.69 19.40 11.63
N HIS A 11 -31.96 18.83 12.80
CA HIS A 11 -30.90 18.46 13.74
C HIS A 11 -30.27 17.15 13.26
N GLU A 12 -28.99 17.21 12.91
CA GLU A 12 -28.18 16.00 12.77
C GLU A 12 -28.01 15.40 14.17
N ARG A 13 -28.87 14.42 14.49
CA ARG A 13 -28.80 13.72 15.77
C ARG A 13 -27.46 12.97 15.82
N VAL A 14 -26.48 13.56 16.51
CA VAL A 14 -25.20 12.92 16.81
C VAL A 14 -25.53 11.61 17.53
N THR A 15 -25.50 10.52 16.78
CA THR A 15 -25.92 9.18 17.21
C THR A 15 -24.70 8.32 17.46
N SER A 16 -23.60 8.97 17.82
CA SER A 16 -22.35 8.33 18.17
C SER A 16 -21.84 8.88 19.49
N ASN A 17 -21.57 7.98 20.43
CA ASN A 17 -20.86 8.28 21.66
C ASN A 17 -19.44 7.73 21.52
N THR A 18 -18.45 8.52 21.94
CA THR A 18 -17.06 8.06 22.05
C THR A 18 -16.72 7.88 23.52
N CYS A 19 -16.20 6.72 23.88
CA CYS A 19 -15.71 6.40 25.21
C CYS A 19 -14.20 6.17 25.13
N ALA A 20 -13.42 6.94 25.90
CA ALA A 20 -11.98 6.76 25.97
C ALA A 20 -11.66 5.59 26.90
N LEU A 21 -10.97 4.58 26.38
CA LEU A 21 -10.38 3.48 27.15
C LEU A 21 -8.86 3.71 27.26
N PRO A 22 -8.13 3.01 28.16
CA PRO A 22 -6.71 3.26 28.39
C PRO A 22 -5.84 3.29 27.12
N ASP A 23 -6.14 2.42 26.16
CA ASP A 23 -5.32 2.23 24.95
C ASP A 23 -6.04 2.50 23.63
N VAL A 24 -7.34 2.78 23.65
CA VAL A 24 -8.15 2.94 22.44
C VAL A 24 -9.41 3.77 22.70
N ASP A 25 -9.86 4.50 21.69
CA ASP A 25 -11.19 5.13 21.73
C ASP A 25 -12.23 4.15 21.18
N LEU A 26 -13.27 3.89 21.98
CA LEU A 26 -14.42 3.10 21.58
C LEU A 26 -15.50 4.02 21.01
N LEU A 27 -15.83 3.84 19.73
CA LEU A 27 -16.92 4.55 19.07
C LEU A 27 -18.18 3.66 19.07
N VAL A 28 -19.21 4.06 19.80
CA VAL A 28 -20.52 3.40 19.78
C VAL A 28 -21.46 4.22 18.92
N ARG A 29 -22.04 3.63 17.87
CA ARG A 29 -22.94 4.32 16.94
C ARG A 29 -24.26 3.58 16.74
N HIS A 30 -25.34 4.33 16.57
CA HIS A 30 -26.61 3.76 16.12
C HIS A 30 -26.62 3.58 14.60
N THR A 31 -26.99 2.39 14.16
CA THR A 31 -27.20 2.07 12.75
C THR A 31 -28.64 1.59 12.53
N PRO A 32 -29.12 1.54 11.27
CA PRO A 32 -30.43 0.95 10.97
C PRO A 32 -30.59 -0.51 11.42
N ARG A 33 -29.49 -1.20 11.74
CA ARG A 33 -29.47 -2.61 12.18
C ARG A 33 -29.26 -2.79 13.69
N GLY A 34 -29.20 -1.70 14.45
CA GLY A 34 -28.90 -1.71 15.89
C GLY A 34 -27.67 -0.87 16.24
N MET A 35 -27.17 -1.02 17.46
CA MET A 35 -25.96 -0.36 17.93
C MET A 35 -24.71 -1.12 17.44
N GLU A 36 -23.68 -0.39 17.02
CA GLU A 36 -22.38 -0.94 16.66
C GLU A 36 -21.30 -0.27 17.49
N ALA A 37 -20.44 -1.07 18.13
CA ALA A 37 -19.24 -0.61 18.80
C ALA A 37 -18.03 -0.84 17.87
N VAL A 38 -17.20 0.19 17.69
CA VAL A 38 -16.10 0.21 16.72
C VAL A 38 -14.82 0.63 17.42
N LEU A 39 -13.77 -0.16 17.19
CA LEU A 39 -12.41 0.08 17.65
C LEU A 39 -11.49 0.22 16.43
N GLU A 40 -10.63 1.23 16.41
CA GLU A 40 -9.56 1.36 15.42
C GLU A 40 -8.24 1.64 16.12
N ARG A 41 -7.28 0.71 16.02
CA ARG A 41 -5.97 0.81 16.67
C ARG A 41 -4.87 0.15 15.84
N SER A 42 -3.67 0.75 15.87
CA SER A 42 -2.46 0.09 15.40
C SER A 42 -2.02 -0.97 16.40
N LEU A 43 -2.29 -2.24 16.10
CA LEU A 43 -1.96 -3.37 16.99
C LEU A 43 -0.46 -3.46 17.31
N PRO A 44 0.48 -3.29 16.35
CA PRO A 44 1.91 -3.26 16.70
C PRO A 44 2.27 -2.17 17.71
N THR A 45 1.65 -0.98 17.58
CA THR A 45 1.89 0.12 18.52
C THR A 45 1.34 -0.20 19.91
N LEU A 46 0.21 -0.90 20.00
CA LEU A 46 -0.36 -1.37 21.26
C LEU A 46 0.60 -2.35 21.96
N VAL A 47 1.05 -3.38 21.25
CA VAL A 47 1.85 -4.47 21.84
C VAL A 47 3.30 -4.06 22.10
N ARG A 48 3.90 -3.26 21.20
CA ARG A 48 5.34 -2.98 21.19
C ARG A 48 5.69 -1.52 21.46
N GLY A 49 4.69 -0.63 21.57
CA GLY A 49 4.91 0.82 21.64
C GLY A 49 5.37 1.46 20.31
N HIS A 50 5.52 0.68 19.24
CA HIS A 50 5.95 1.17 17.92
C HIS A 50 5.39 0.33 16.77
N ASN A 51 5.33 0.90 15.56
CA ASN A 51 4.88 0.20 14.35
C ASN A 51 6.04 -0.13 13.37
N ILE A 52 7.22 -0.49 13.87
CA ILE A 52 8.38 -0.86 13.02
C ILE A 52 8.36 -2.32 12.63
N THR A 53 7.99 -3.19 13.57
CA THR A 53 7.86 -4.61 13.35
C THR A 53 6.39 -4.97 13.37
N SER A 54 5.96 -5.69 12.35
CA SER A 54 4.59 -6.14 12.18
C SER A 54 4.29 -7.29 13.14
N LEU A 55 3.05 -7.40 13.59
CA LEU A 55 2.61 -8.56 14.36
C LEU A 55 2.32 -9.72 13.41
N ASP A 56 2.62 -10.94 13.84
CA ASP A 56 2.04 -12.09 13.17
C ASP A 56 0.53 -12.21 13.49
N ALA A 57 -0.17 -13.10 12.79
CA ALA A 57 -1.60 -13.24 12.95
C ALA A 57 -2.01 -13.66 14.38
N SER A 58 -1.20 -14.50 15.04
CA SER A 58 -1.50 -14.97 16.40
C SER A 58 -1.32 -13.86 17.43
N GLU A 59 -0.23 -13.08 17.33
CA GLU A 59 -0.01 -11.89 18.15
C GLU A 59 -1.11 -10.84 17.92
N ALA A 60 -1.57 -10.67 16.68
CA ALA A 60 -2.64 -9.75 16.35
C ALA A 60 -3.98 -10.18 16.99
N VAL A 61 -4.32 -11.48 16.96
CA VAL A 61 -5.54 -11.99 17.61
C VAL A 61 -5.50 -11.77 19.13
N GLU A 62 -4.36 -12.00 19.78
CA GLU A 62 -4.22 -11.74 21.21
C GLU A 62 -4.29 -10.25 21.55
N ALA A 63 -3.75 -9.38 20.70
CA ALA A 63 -3.92 -7.93 20.85
C ALA A 63 -5.40 -7.51 20.70
N ILE A 64 -6.14 -8.12 19.78
CA ILE A 64 -7.58 -7.88 19.61
C ILE A 64 -8.36 -8.40 20.82
N ARG A 65 -8.00 -9.57 21.36
CA ARG A 65 -8.60 -10.13 22.59
C ARG A 65 -8.47 -9.15 23.75
N TYR A 66 -7.26 -8.61 23.97
CA TYR A 66 -7.05 -7.58 24.99
C TYR A 66 -7.97 -6.37 24.81
N LEU A 67 -8.09 -5.84 23.59
CA LEU A 67 -8.98 -4.71 23.31
C LEU A 67 -10.46 -5.07 23.48
N TYR A 68 -10.86 -6.30 23.14
CA TYR A 68 -12.22 -6.81 23.32
C TYR A 68 -12.61 -6.87 24.79
N GLU A 69 -11.73 -7.41 25.63
CA GLU A 69 -11.91 -7.52 27.08
C GLU A 69 -11.97 -6.14 27.74
N GLN A 70 -11.11 -5.21 27.34
CA GLN A 70 -11.15 -3.82 27.81
C GLN A 70 -12.47 -3.12 27.44
N ALA A 71 -12.93 -3.29 26.21
CA ALA A 71 -14.19 -2.70 25.77
C ALA A 71 -15.42 -3.35 26.44
N ALA A 72 -15.33 -4.62 26.84
CA ALA A 72 -16.40 -5.32 27.55
C ALA A 72 -16.72 -4.70 28.93
N GLU A 73 -15.85 -3.85 29.47
CA GLU A 73 -16.13 -3.07 30.68
C GLU A 73 -17.22 -2.00 30.47
N VAL A 74 -17.45 -1.57 29.22
CA VAL A 74 -18.35 -0.46 28.88
C VAL A 74 -19.43 -0.81 27.86
N VAL A 75 -19.29 -1.93 27.14
CA VAL A 75 -20.30 -2.43 26.20
C VAL A 75 -20.57 -3.91 26.39
N ASP A 76 -21.84 -4.30 26.30
CA ASP A 76 -22.24 -5.69 26.23
C ASP A 76 -22.14 -6.18 24.79
N TRP A 77 -21.13 -7.01 24.50
CA TRP A 77 -20.93 -7.57 23.17
C TRP A 77 -22.03 -8.60 22.84
N ALA A 78 -22.70 -8.39 21.70
CA ALA A 78 -23.65 -9.36 21.16
C ALA A 78 -22.97 -10.55 20.47
N ASP A 79 -21.77 -10.32 19.95
CA ASP A 79 -20.96 -11.29 19.20
C ASP A 79 -19.76 -11.73 20.04
N ASP A 80 -19.31 -12.97 19.87
CA ASP A 80 -18.04 -13.42 20.43
C ASP A 80 -16.84 -12.79 19.71
N LEU A 81 -15.65 -12.92 20.29
CA LEU A 81 -14.41 -12.38 19.73
C LEU A 81 -14.20 -12.82 18.27
N GLY A 82 -14.45 -14.11 17.97
CA GLY A 82 -14.23 -14.69 16.65
C GLY A 82 -15.18 -14.15 15.57
N ALA A 83 -16.41 -13.80 15.95
CA ALA A 83 -17.44 -13.25 15.07
C ALA A 83 -17.34 -11.73 14.86
N LEU A 84 -16.48 -11.03 15.62
CA LEU A 84 -16.27 -9.60 15.43
C LEU A 84 -15.84 -9.27 14.01
N ARG A 85 -16.52 -8.30 13.39
CA ARG A 85 -16.33 -7.95 11.99
C ARG A 85 -15.12 -7.04 11.79
N ILE A 86 -14.29 -7.36 10.80
CA ILE A 86 -13.15 -6.55 10.40
C ILE A 86 -13.60 -5.53 9.34
N THR A 87 -13.53 -4.25 9.67
CA THR A 87 -13.90 -3.15 8.77
C THR A 87 -12.70 -2.58 8.00
N ARG A 88 -11.50 -2.73 8.56
CA ARG A 88 -10.23 -2.34 7.99
C ARG A 88 -9.14 -3.31 8.46
N LEU A 89 -8.26 -3.71 7.54
CA LEU A 89 -7.07 -4.49 7.84
C LEU A 89 -5.92 -3.96 6.98
N ASP A 90 -4.79 -3.70 7.62
CA ASP A 90 -3.57 -3.27 6.95
C ASP A 90 -2.60 -4.47 7.00
N LEU A 91 -2.23 -4.97 5.83
CA LEU A 91 -1.24 -6.05 5.68
C LEU A 91 0.06 -5.43 5.16
N ASP A 92 1.20 -5.92 5.60
CA ASP A 92 2.48 -5.37 5.15
C ASP A 92 3.54 -6.42 4.81
N ARG A 93 4.58 -5.95 4.13
CA ARG A 93 5.80 -6.69 3.82
C ARG A 93 6.97 -5.72 3.85
N ASP A 94 7.94 -6.03 4.69
CA ASP A 94 9.20 -5.28 4.76
C ASP A 94 10.21 -5.81 3.73
N PHE A 95 10.94 -4.88 3.12
CA PHE A 95 12.09 -5.12 2.28
C PHE A 95 13.34 -4.53 2.94
N THR A 96 14.43 -5.28 2.89
CA THR A 96 15.71 -4.91 3.51
C THR A 96 16.77 -4.65 2.44
N ASP A 97 17.85 -3.99 2.85
CA ASP A 97 19.02 -3.69 2.02
C ASP A 97 18.72 -2.86 0.75
N VAL A 98 17.74 -1.95 0.83
CA VAL A 98 17.33 -1.12 -0.33
C VAL A 98 18.19 0.15 -0.41
N THR A 99 19.19 0.17 -1.30
CA THR A 99 20.16 1.27 -1.40
C THR A 99 19.80 2.37 -2.40
N ALA A 100 18.87 2.11 -3.32
CA ALA A 100 18.50 3.04 -4.40
C ALA A 100 16.98 3.28 -4.49
N LEU A 101 16.34 3.53 -3.34
CA LEU A 101 14.88 3.65 -3.25
C LEU A 101 14.31 4.78 -4.10
N SER A 102 14.85 6.00 -3.98
CA SER A 102 14.28 7.18 -4.64
C SER A 102 14.15 6.99 -6.17
N PRO A 103 15.22 6.63 -6.91
CA PRO A 103 15.10 6.31 -8.33
C PRO A 103 14.12 5.17 -8.65
N LEU A 104 14.11 4.12 -7.82
CA LEU A 104 13.20 2.99 -7.99
C LEU A 104 11.73 3.43 -7.85
N LEU A 105 11.40 4.29 -6.89
CA LEU A 105 10.06 4.85 -6.73
C LEU A 105 9.65 5.76 -7.89
N TYR A 106 10.55 6.62 -8.40
CA TYR A 106 10.28 7.43 -9.60
C TYR A 106 9.95 6.57 -10.81
N ASN A 107 10.72 5.49 -11.03
CA ASN A 107 10.48 4.59 -12.15
C ASN A 107 9.18 3.80 -11.97
N LEU A 108 8.94 3.25 -10.77
CA LEU A 108 7.68 2.57 -10.45
C LEU A 108 6.48 3.51 -10.63
N ALA A 109 6.57 4.78 -10.25
CA ALA A 109 5.48 5.74 -10.38
C ALA A 109 4.98 5.92 -11.82
N ARG A 110 5.86 5.71 -12.82
CA ARG A 110 5.54 5.78 -14.25
C ARG A 110 4.85 4.53 -14.80
N LEU A 111 4.88 3.42 -14.07
CA LEU A 111 4.22 2.19 -14.51
C LEU A 111 2.70 2.33 -14.41
N PRO A 112 1.92 2.07 -15.47
CA PRO A 112 0.48 1.98 -15.34
C PRO A 112 0.12 0.74 -14.49
N ALA A 113 -0.61 0.94 -13.39
CA ALA A 113 -1.23 -0.14 -12.62
C ALA A 113 -2.69 -0.34 -13.04
N ARG A 114 -3.12 -1.61 -13.07
CA ARG A 114 -4.49 -1.95 -13.43
C ARG A 114 -5.43 -1.57 -12.29
N ARG A 115 -6.56 -0.93 -12.64
CA ARG A 115 -7.64 -0.61 -11.69
C ARG A 115 -7.17 0.24 -10.50
N THR A 116 -6.16 1.08 -10.72
CA THR A 116 -5.74 2.19 -9.86
C THR A 116 -6.03 3.48 -10.59
N HIS A 117 -6.63 4.45 -9.90
CA HIS A 117 -6.89 5.77 -10.49
C HIS A 117 -6.04 6.85 -9.84
N THR A 118 -5.53 6.59 -8.63
CA THR A 118 -4.66 7.49 -7.90
C THR A 118 -3.29 6.86 -7.82
N THR A 119 -2.29 7.57 -8.32
CA THR A 119 -0.87 7.31 -8.10
C THR A 119 -0.28 8.58 -7.52
N ARG A 120 0.33 8.51 -6.33
CA ARG A 120 0.98 9.65 -5.68
C ARG A 120 2.40 9.29 -5.28
N LEU A 121 3.34 10.10 -5.73
CA LEU A 121 4.73 10.01 -5.30
C LEU A 121 4.97 11.00 -4.17
N HIS A 122 5.43 10.52 -3.03
CA HIS A 122 5.79 11.31 -1.87
C HIS A 122 7.28 11.64 -1.96
N VAL A 123 7.61 12.92 -1.89
CA VAL A 123 8.98 13.43 -2.03
C VAL A 123 9.35 14.20 -0.76
N ALA A 124 10.56 13.97 -0.26
CA ALA A 124 11.17 14.67 0.85
C ALA A 124 12.52 15.28 0.40
N PRO A 125 13.18 16.11 1.24
CA PRO A 125 14.57 16.49 0.98
C PRO A 125 15.43 15.22 0.83
N GLY A 126 16.01 15.01 -0.36
CA GLY A 126 16.74 13.78 -0.71
C GLY A 126 16.07 12.90 -1.77
N GLY A 127 14.80 13.16 -2.12
CA GLY A 127 14.11 12.52 -3.24
C GLY A 127 12.81 11.81 -2.85
N ALA A 128 12.41 10.84 -3.67
CA ALA A 128 11.19 10.08 -3.43
C ALA A 128 11.35 9.16 -2.21
N VAL A 129 10.40 9.24 -1.28
CA VAL A 129 10.36 8.45 -0.03
C VAL A 129 9.15 7.54 0.07
N GLY A 130 8.16 7.70 -0.82
CA GLY A 130 7.06 6.75 -0.89
C GLY A 130 6.22 6.85 -2.15
N LEU A 131 5.49 5.79 -2.46
CA LEU A 131 4.58 5.69 -3.60
C LEU A 131 3.26 5.08 -3.13
N GLU A 132 2.17 5.81 -3.32
CA GLU A 132 0.80 5.40 -3.01
C GLU A 132 0.04 5.06 -4.30
N ARG A 133 -0.73 3.97 -4.27
CA ARG A 133 -1.68 3.57 -5.32
C ARG A 133 -3.03 3.21 -4.72
N ALA A 134 -4.12 3.79 -5.24
CA ALA A 134 -5.45 3.58 -4.69
C ALA A 134 -6.58 3.63 -5.73
N THR A 135 -7.74 3.10 -5.34
CA THR A 135 -9.02 3.32 -6.05
C THR A 135 -9.68 4.64 -5.64
N PRO A 136 -10.52 5.27 -6.50
CA PRO A 136 -11.24 6.50 -6.15
C PRO A 136 -12.11 6.35 -4.91
N SER A 137 -12.80 5.21 -4.79
CA SER A 137 -13.65 4.87 -3.64
C SER A 137 -12.87 4.48 -2.39
N ARG A 138 -11.52 4.44 -2.46
CA ARG A 138 -10.62 4.01 -1.38
C ARG A 138 -10.99 2.68 -0.73
N THR A 139 -11.64 1.78 -1.47
CA THR A 139 -11.94 0.42 -0.98
C THR A 139 -10.68 -0.40 -0.67
N TRP A 140 -9.54 0.03 -1.21
CA TRP A 140 -8.20 -0.36 -0.80
C TRP A 140 -7.19 0.72 -1.20
N ARG A 141 -6.03 0.70 -0.55
CA ARG A 141 -4.88 1.56 -0.81
C ARG A 141 -3.61 0.75 -0.58
N ALA A 142 -2.62 0.88 -1.46
CA ALA A 142 -1.29 0.31 -1.28
C ALA A 142 -0.23 1.41 -1.22
N LEU A 143 0.74 1.24 -0.35
CA LEU A 143 1.88 2.13 -0.17
C LEU A 143 3.17 1.33 -0.27
N LEU A 144 4.21 1.96 -0.80
CA LEU A 144 5.58 1.49 -0.71
C LEU A 144 6.42 2.66 -0.25
N TYR A 145 7.03 2.61 0.93
CA TYR A 145 7.67 3.77 1.53
C TYR A 145 8.90 3.43 2.35
N ASP A 146 9.78 4.42 2.49
CA ASP A 146 10.92 4.39 3.39
C ASP A 146 10.43 4.40 4.85
N LYS A 147 10.62 3.27 5.54
CA LYS A 147 10.16 3.12 6.92
C LYS A 147 10.99 3.96 7.88
N GLN A 148 12.28 4.14 7.59
CA GLN A 148 13.16 4.99 8.38
C GLN A 148 12.69 6.45 8.30
N ALA A 149 12.50 6.97 7.08
CA ALA A 149 12.04 8.33 6.87
C ALA A 149 10.65 8.57 7.51
N GLN A 150 9.75 7.58 7.47
CA GLN A 150 8.46 7.67 8.17
C GLN A 150 8.65 7.83 9.69
N ILE A 151 9.46 6.99 10.33
CA ILE A 151 9.68 7.01 11.78
C ILE A 151 10.36 8.30 12.22
N GLU A 152 11.36 8.77 11.46
CA GLU A 152 12.03 10.05 11.70
C GLU A 152 11.05 11.24 11.58
N GLY A 153 10.19 11.20 10.56
CA GLY A 153 9.09 12.16 10.39
C GLY A 153 8.15 12.20 11.60
N LEU A 154 7.66 11.04 12.04
CA LEU A 154 6.79 10.94 13.22
C LEU A 154 7.49 11.44 14.50
N ALA A 155 8.77 11.08 14.69
CA ALA A 155 9.57 11.54 15.83
C ALA A 155 9.71 13.06 15.88
N SER A 156 9.93 13.69 14.72
CA SER A 156 10.02 15.14 14.62
C SER A 156 8.71 15.84 15.04
N VAL A 157 7.56 15.32 14.60
CA VAL A 157 6.23 15.86 14.94
C VAL A 157 5.92 15.68 16.43
N SER A 158 6.23 14.52 17.00
CA SER A 158 6.01 14.25 18.42
C SER A 158 6.85 15.16 19.34
N ARG A 159 8.11 15.44 18.97
CA ARG A 159 8.97 16.40 19.70
C ARG A 159 8.36 17.80 19.72
N GLN A 160 7.78 18.24 18.60
CA GLN A 160 7.17 19.57 18.50
C GLN A 160 5.89 19.70 19.33
N ARG A 161 5.08 18.64 19.44
CA ARG A 161 3.78 18.72 20.16
C ARG A 161 3.91 18.63 21.67
N ASN A 162 4.76 17.74 22.19
CA ASN A 162 4.72 17.38 23.61
C ASN A 162 6.04 17.62 24.37
N GLY A 163 7.10 18.13 23.72
CA GLY A 163 8.41 18.43 24.35
C GLY A 163 9.13 17.25 25.03
N ARG A 164 8.52 16.05 25.08
CA ARG A 164 8.92 14.98 26.01
C ARG A 164 8.68 13.55 25.51
N VAL A 165 8.36 13.34 24.23
CA VAL A 165 8.30 11.98 23.67
C VAL A 165 9.68 11.60 23.14
N MET A 166 10.47 10.93 23.97
CA MET A 166 11.62 10.16 23.51
C MET A 166 11.07 8.89 22.82
N LEU A 167 10.89 8.94 21.51
CA LEU A 167 11.25 7.74 20.75
C LEU A 167 12.74 7.54 21.06
N THR A 168 13.06 6.50 21.82
CA THR A 168 14.44 6.15 22.18
C THR A 168 15.26 5.97 20.89
N ALA A 169 16.59 5.95 20.93
CA ALA A 169 17.39 5.75 19.71
C ALA A 169 17.16 4.36 19.03
N SER A 170 16.55 3.42 19.76
CA SER A 170 16.34 2.02 19.37
C SER A 170 15.44 1.81 18.13
N PRO A 171 14.26 2.45 18.00
CA PRO A 171 13.33 2.24 16.90
C PRO A 171 13.90 2.71 15.55
N THR A 172 14.65 3.81 15.50
CA THR A 172 15.26 4.31 14.25
C THR A 172 16.33 3.35 13.74
N ALA A 173 17.16 2.79 14.63
CA ALA A 173 18.18 1.81 14.26
C ALA A 173 17.57 0.54 13.64
N MET A 174 16.39 0.12 14.11
CA MET A 174 15.67 -1.04 13.56
C MET A 174 15.05 -0.80 12.19
N ALA A 175 14.86 0.47 11.80
CA ALA A 175 14.24 0.86 10.53
C ALA A 175 15.26 1.11 9.40
N VAL A 176 16.56 1.02 9.67
CA VAL A 176 17.62 1.35 8.69
C VAL A 176 17.48 0.52 7.42
N ALA A 177 17.56 1.19 6.27
CA ALA A 177 17.48 0.60 4.93
C ALA A 177 16.23 -0.27 4.70
N ARG A 178 15.15 0.02 5.43
CA ARG A 178 13.89 -0.73 5.35
C ARG A 178 12.85 0.03 4.53
N VAL A 179 12.32 -0.68 3.54
CA VAL A 179 11.19 -0.22 2.73
C VAL A 179 9.99 -1.07 3.09
N ARG A 180 8.87 -0.45 3.41
CA ARG A 180 7.63 -1.17 3.71
C ARG A 180 6.65 -1.07 2.57
N PHE A 181 6.21 -2.21 2.08
CA PHE A 181 4.95 -2.32 1.37
C PHE A 181 3.82 -2.49 2.38
N GLU A 182 2.75 -1.73 2.23
CA GLU A 182 1.56 -1.82 3.07
C GLU A 182 0.33 -1.76 2.18
N VAL A 183 -0.62 -2.69 2.37
CA VAL A 183 -1.93 -2.66 1.74
C VAL A 183 -3.01 -2.56 2.80
N GLN A 184 -3.72 -1.44 2.76
CA GLN A 184 -4.92 -1.16 3.53
C GLN A 184 -6.14 -1.67 2.75
N LEU A 185 -6.92 -2.56 3.36
CA LEU A 185 -8.13 -3.15 2.80
C LEU A 185 -9.33 -2.75 3.66
N HIS A 186 -10.38 -2.25 3.02
CA HIS A 186 -11.63 -1.93 3.71
C HIS A 186 -12.67 -3.03 3.50
N ARG A 187 -13.72 -3.00 4.33
CA ARG A 187 -14.84 -3.95 4.41
C ARG A 187 -15.20 -4.66 3.11
N ASP A 188 -15.57 -3.92 2.05
CA ASP A 188 -16.04 -4.55 0.80
C ASP A 188 -14.95 -5.32 0.06
N THR A 189 -13.70 -4.86 0.17
CA THR A 189 -12.55 -5.59 -0.39
C THR A 189 -12.23 -6.80 0.46
N LEU A 190 -12.21 -6.66 1.78
CA LEU A 190 -12.01 -7.77 2.73
C LEU A 190 -13.04 -8.89 2.53
N HIS A 191 -14.32 -8.53 2.45
CA HIS A 191 -15.41 -9.47 2.21
C HIS A 191 -15.23 -10.26 0.91
N ARG A 192 -14.81 -9.60 -0.18
CA ARG A 192 -14.51 -10.25 -1.47
C ARG A 192 -13.28 -11.15 -1.41
N LYS A 193 -12.40 -10.95 -0.42
CA LYS A 193 -11.24 -11.81 -0.13
C LYS A 193 -11.52 -12.89 0.91
N GLY A 194 -12.77 -13.01 1.37
CA GLY A 194 -13.13 -13.99 2.39
C GLY A 194 -12.46 -13.70 3.74
N ILE A 195 -12.26 -12.42 4.06
CA ILE A 195 -11.84 -11.95 5.39
C ILE A 195 -12.98 -11.05 5.87
N ARG A 196 -13.71 -11.50 6.89
CA ARG A 196 -14.90 -10.83 7.41
C ARG A 196 -14.83 -10.67 8.91
N THR A 197 -14.33 -11.68 9.61
CA THR A 197 -14.30 -11.68 11.07
C THR A 197 -12.90 -11.96 11.61
N VAL A 198 -12.71 -11.83 12.93
CA VAL A 198 -11.42 -12.09 13.60
C VAL A 198 -10.97 -13.54 13.37
N SER A 199 -11.88 -14.52 13.38
CA SER A 199 -11.54 -15.92 13.07
C SER A 199 -10.94 -16.13 11.67
N ASP A 200 -11.21 -15.25 10.71
CA ASP A 200 -10.56 -15.35 9.39
C ASP A 200 -9.05 -15.06 9.44
N LEU A 201 -8.54 -14.48 10.54
CA LEU A 201 -7.11 -14.24 10.76
C LEU A 201 -6.34 -15.52 11.10
N ASP A 202 -7.01 -16.61 11.49
CA ASP A 202 -6.40 -17.92 11.77
C ASP A 202 -5.83 -18.61 10.52
N HIS A 203 -5.97 -17.98 9.36
CA HIS A 203 -5.48 -18.46 8.07
C HIS A 203 -4.34 -17.58 7.52
N PRO A 204 -3.12 -17.63 8.11
CA PRO A 204 -2.01 -16.74 7.74
C PRO A 204 -1.62 -16.84 6.26
N THR A 205 -1.71 -18.02 5.66
CA THR A 205 -1.47 -18.22 4.22
C THR A 205 -2.40 -17.36 3.36
N ARG A 206 -3.69 -17.26 3.73
CA ARG A 206 -4.66 -16.42 3.02
C ARG A 206 -4.28 -14.94 3.11
N LEU A 207 -3.81 -14.49 4.28
CA LEU A 207 -3.36 -13.10 4.46
C LEU A 207 -2.15 -12.80 3.57
N ASP A 208 -1.16 -13.69 3.49
CA ASP A 208 -0.01 -13.52 2.60
C ASP A 208 -0.43 -13.50 1.11
N GLU A 209 -1.30 -14.42 0.70
CA GLU A 209 -1.82 -14.48 -0.67
C GLU A 209 -2.52 -13.19 -1.07
N VAL A 210 -3.35 -12.63 -0.18
CA VAL A 210 -4.04 -11.36 -0.42
C VAL A 210 -3.04 -10.21 -0.52
N SER A 211 -2.08 -10.10 0.41
CA SER A 211 -1.05 -9.07 0.38
C SER A 211 -0.23 -9.13 -0.92
N ARG A 212 0.23 -10.34 -1.30
CA ARG A 212 0.96 -10.61 -2.55
C ARG A 212 0.13 -10.32 -3.80
N GLU A 213 -1.17 -10.60 -3.80
CA GLU A 213 -2.05 -10.23 -4.90
C GLU A 213 -2.05 -8.72 -5.11
N PHE A 214 -2.22 -7.93 -4.05
CA PHE A 214 -2.24 -6.48 -4.14
C PHE A 214 -0.88 -5.92 -4.55
N PHE A 215 0.22 -6.48 -4.05
CA PHE A 215 1.58 -6.13 -4.45
C PHE A 215 1.80 -6.24 -5.97
N ARG A 216 1.41 -7.38 -6.56
CA ARG A 216 1.45 -7.61 -8.02
C ARG A 216 0.48 -6.72 -8.77
N ARG A 217 -0.73 -6.53 -8.23
CA ARG A 217 -1.77 -5.67 -8.83
C ARG A 217 -1.28 -4.23 -8.99
N VAL A 218 -0.54 -3.73 -8.00
CA VAL A 218 0.08 -2.40 -8.05
C VAL A 218 1.46 -2.40 -8.71
N ARG A 219 1.92 -3.52 -9.27
CA ARG A 219 3.14 -3.65 -10.07
C ARG A 219 4.42 -3.23 -9.33
N PHE A 220 4.48 -3.37 -8.01
CA PHE A 220 5.72 -3.13 -7.27
C PHE A 220 6.77 -4.22 -7.49
N ASP A 221 6.36 -5.38 -8.01
CA ASP A 221 7.20 -6.48 -8.48
C ASP A 221 7.74 -6.31 -9.90
N THR A 222 7.29 -5.28 -10.63
CA THR A 222 7.70 -5.09 -12.02
C THR A 222 9.13 -4.57 -12.09
N PRO A 223 10.01 -5.23 -12.86
CA PRO A 223 11.33 -4.70 -13.19
C PRO A 223 11.25 -3.27 -13.72
N VAL A 224 12.02 -2.38 -13.12
CA VAL A 224 12.24 -1.05 -13.67
C VAL A 224 13.73 -0.80 -13.74
N GLY A 225 14.19 -0.39 -14.92
CA GLY A 225 15.60 -0.16 -15.16
C GLY A 225 15.86 1.13 -15.91
N GLY A 226 17.12 1.55 -15.86
CA GLY A 226 17.61 2.67 -16.64
C GLY A 226 17.74 2.36 -18.14
N PRO A 227 18.43 3.24 -18.88
CA PRO A 227 18.91 2.96 -20.23
C PRO A 227 19.62 1.60 -20.38
N SER A 228 20.31 1.11 -19.34
CA SER A 228 20.97 -0.20 -19.37
C SER A 228 19.99 -1.37 -19.52
N HIS A 229 18.78 -1.28 -18.96
CA HIS A 229 17.75 -2.29 -19.17
C HIS A 229 17.20 -2.28 -20.59
N LEU A 230 17.07 -1.09 -21.19
CA LEU A 230 16.70 -0.97 -22.61
C LEU A 230 17.76 -1.61 -23.51
N GLU A 231 19.03 -1.38 -23.22
CA GLU A 231 20.15 -1.98 -23.95
C GLU A 231 20.14 -3.50 -23.83
N GLU A 232 19.97 -4.04 -22.62
CA GLU A 232 19.87 -5.49 -22.38
C GLU A 232 18.72 -6.10 -23.17
N VAL A 233 17.53 -5.50 -23.11
CA VAL A 233 16.36 -5.98 -23.87
C VAL A 233 16.60 -5.88 -25.37
N HIS A 234 17.25 -4.81 -25.86
CA HIS A 234 17.61 -4.67 -27.27
C HIS A 234 18.54 -5.81 -27.70
N ILE A 235 19.64 -6.04 -26.98
CA ILE A 235 20.60 -7.10 -27.29
C ILE A 235 19.91 -8.48 -27.28
N ARG A 236 19.09 -8.75 -26.26
CA ARG A 236 18.33 -10.00 -26.13
C ARG A 236 17.38 -10.22 -27.30
N LEU A 237 16.65 -9.19 -27.74
CA LEU A 237 15.71 -9.32 -28.86
C LEU A 237 16.42 -9.45 -30.21
N ALA A 238 17.53 -8.74 -30.40
CA ALA A 238 18.33 -8.83 -31.62
C ALA A 238 18.96 -10.22 -31.80
N THR A 239 19.26 -10.92 -30.70
CA THR A 239 19.92 -12.23 -30.71
C THR A 239 18.96 -13.42 -30.61
N SER A 240 17.73 -13.22 -30.11
CA SER A 240 16.77 -14.32 -29.91
C SER A 240 16.02 -14.78 -31.16
N GLY A 241 16.08 -14.00 -32.25
CA GLY A 241 15.27 -14.24 -33.44
C GLY A 241 13.78 -13.93 -33.27
N ASP A 242 13.39 -13.11 -32.27
CA ASP A 242 12.00 -12.68 -32.09
C ASP A 242 11.51 -11.92 -33.35
N THR A 243 10.55 -12.49 -34.07
CA THR A 243 10.00 -11.90 -35.30
C THR A 243 9.33 -10.55 -35.08
N ASP A 244 8.97 -10.23 -33.84
CA ASP A 244 8.41 -8.93 -33.46
C ASP A 244 9.48 -7.84 -33.26
N TYR A 245 10.78 -8.18 -33.28
CA TYR A 245 11.88 -7.21 -33.09
C TYR A 245 11.82 -6.03 -34.07
N LYS A 246 11.32 -6.24 -35.29
CA LYS A 246 11.08 -5.18 -36.28
C LYS A 246 10.15 -4.05 -35.80
N PHE A 247 9.40 -4.27 -34.73
CA PHE A 247 8.53 -3.27 -34.10
C PHE A 247 9.19 -2.52 -32.93
N LEU A 248 10.45 -2.83 -32.59
CA LEU A 248 11.13 -2.25 -31.44
C LEU A 248 11.17 -0.72 -31.53
N GLY A 249 11.49 -0.15 -32.70
CA GLY A 249 11.51 1.30 -32.88
C GLY A 249 10.16 1.97 -32.60
N GLN A 250 9.06 1.38 -33.04
CA GLN A 250 7.70 1.89 -32.80
C GLN A 250 7.30 1.73 -31.34
N VAL A 251 7.67 0.61 -30.71
CA VAL A 251 7.48 0.41 -29.26
C VAL A 251 8.26 1.46 -28.47
N MET A 252 9.52 1.71 -28.80
CA MET A 252 10.34 2.74 -28.15
C MET A 252 9.76 4.14 -28.34
N GLY A 253 9.32 4.49 -29.55
CA GLY A 253 8.67 5.77 -29.81
C GLY A 253 7.37 5.95 -29.01
N MET A 254 6.55 4.90 -28.92
CA MET A 254 5.34 4.89 -28.09
C MET A 254 5.68 5.05 -26.61
N LEU A 255 6.65 4.30 -26.09
CA LEU A 255 7.06 4.39 -24.69
C LEU A 255 7.64 5.77 -24.34
N HIS A 256 8.37 6.41 -25.25
CA HIS A 256 8.86 7.78 -25.09
C HIS A 256 7.71 8.79 -25.03
N ALA A 257 6.72 8.67 -25.91
CA ALA A 257 5.51 9.51 -25.89
C ALA A 257 4.71 9.32 -24.58
N ASP A 258 4.48 8.05 -24.17
CA ASP A 258 3.81 7.72 -22.91
C ASP A 258 4.58 8.33 -21.71
N ALA A 259 5.92 8.27 -21.71
CA ALA A 259 6.76 8.79 -20.64
C ALA A 259 6.73 10.33 -20.52
N LEU A 260 6.54 11.02 -21.65
CA LEU A 260 6.41 12.48 -21.71
C LEU A 260 4.95 12.96 -21.52
N GLY A 261 3.99 12.04 -21.36
CA GLY A 261 2.57 12.38 -21.29
C GLY A 261 2.01 12.96 -22.59
N LEU A 262 2.66 12.65 -23.72
CA LEU A 262 2.22 13.11 -25.04
C LEU A 262 1.08 12.22 -25.54
N PRO A 263 0.14 12.78 -26.32
CA PRO A 263 -0.84 11.95 -27.00
C PRO A 263 -0.11 10.92 -27.87
N PRO A 264 -0.66 9.71 -28.03
CA PRO A 264 -0.06 8.73 -28.91
C PRO A 264 0.03 9.33 -30.33
N PRO A 265 1.10 9.01 -31.08
CA PRO A 265 1.17 9.41 -32.49
C PRO A 265 -0.10 8.94 -33.22
N SER A 266 -0.43 9.55 -34.36
CA SER A 266 -1.66 9.37 -35.19
C SER A 266 -1.88 7.94 -35.72
N GLN A 267 -1.87 6.98 -34.81
CA GLN A 267 -1.95 5.54 -35.00
C GLN A 267 -3.30 5.07 -34.50
N SER A 268 -3.79 3.98 -35.10
CA SER A 268 -5.05 3.38 -34.66
C SER A 268 -4.94 2.88 -33.20
N PRO A 269 -6.04 2.89 -32.42
CA PRO A 269 -6.08 2.30 -31.09
C PRO A 269 -5.60 0.84 -31.03
N THR A 270 -5.89 0.07 -32.09
CA THR A 270 -5.44 -1.33 -32.24
C THR A 270 -3.91 -1.43 -32.36
N THR A 271 -3.28 -0.52 -33.09
CA THR A 271 -1.81 -0.46 -33.22
C THR A 271 -1.16 -0.15 -31.88
N ILE A 272 -1.68 0.83 -31.14
CA ILE A 272 -1.18 1.19 -29.81
C ILE A 272 -1.33 0.01 -28.84
N ALA A 273 -2.48 -0.67 -28.86
CA ALA A 273 -2.72 -1.85 -28.04
C ALA A 273 -1.71 -2.97 -28.33
N ARG A 274 -1.40 -3.22 -29.61
CA ARG A 274 -0.37 -4.17 -30.03
C ARG A 274 1.01 -3.79 -29.48
N TYR A 275 1.43 -2.54 -29.60
CA TYR A 275 2.74 -2.10 -29.11
C TYR A 275 2.84 -2.15 -27.59
N ARG A 276 1.76 -1.86 -26.86
CA ARG A 276 1.70 -2.06 -25.40
C ARG A 276 1.81 -3.54 -25.01
N ALA A 277 1.22 -4.44 -25.80
CA ALA A 277 1.36 -5.87 -25.58
C ALA A 277 2.80 -6.35 -25.82
N LEU A 278 3.48 -5.83 -26.86
CA LEU A 278 4.89 -6.11 -27.12
C LEU A 278 5.81 -5.56 -26.02
N ALA A 279 5.59 -4.31 -25.59
CA ALA A 279 6.34 -3.73 -24.47
C ALA A 279 6.20 -4.61 -23.21
N LEU A 280 4.98 -5.04 -22.89
CA LEU A 280 4.72 -5.95 -21.76
C LEU A 280 5.44 -7.30 -21.94
N LYS A 281 5.38 -7.90 -23.14
CA LYS A 281 6.09 -9.16 -23.49
C LYS A 281 7.59 -9.03 -23.25
N TRP A 282 8.17 -7.88 -23.59
CA TRP A 282 9.61 -7.62 -23.47
C TRP A 282 10.05 -7.11 -22.09
N GLY A 283 9.11 -6.85 -21.18
CA GLY A 283 9.39 -6.29 -19.87
C GLY A 283 9.66 -4.78 -19.88
N LEU A 284 9.35 -4.08 -20.98
CA LEU A 284 9.58 -2.66 -21.14
C LEU A 284 8.40 -1.81 -20.67
N SER A 285 8.73 -0.61 -20.23
CA SER A 285 7.78 0.41 -19.81
C SER A 285 8.26 1.81 -20.14
N ALA A 286 7.36 2.79 -20.00
CA ALA A 286 7.70 4.20 -20.14
C ALA A 286 8.75 4.66 -19.11
N ALA A 287 8.88 3.94 -17.99
CA ALA A 287 9.88 4.23 -16.98
C ALA A 287 11.31 4.06 -17.53
N ASP A 288 11.52 3.04 -18.37
CA ASP A 288 12.85 2.66 -18.84
C ASP A 288 13.45 3.67 -19.83
N VAL A 289 12.61 4.43 -20.53
CA VAL A 289 13.05 5.39 -21.57
C VAL A 289 13.51 6.73 -21.00
N LEU A 290 12.93 7.16 -19.88
CA LEU A 290 13.27 8.45 -19.24
C LEU A 290 13.99 8.27 -17.91
N ALA A 291 14.41 7.04 -17.57
CA ALA A 291 15.05 6.78 -16.28
C ALA A 291 16.39 7.51 -16.20
N GLN A 292 16.59 8.22 -15.09
CA GLN A 292 17.82 8.98 -14.81
C GLN A 292 18.90 8.12 -14.15
N THR A 293 18.60 6.85 -13.87
CA THR A 293 19.49 5.96 -13.13
C THR A 293 20.32 5.11 -14.08
N ALA A 294 21.65 5.18 -13.96
CA ALA A 294 22.53 4.18 -14.53
C ALA A 294 22.45 2.92 -13.66
N GLY A 295 22.32 1.74 -14.29
CA GLY A 295 22.30 0.46 -13.58
C GLY A 295 21.31 -0.56 -14.14
N SER A 296 21.48 -1.82 -13.71
CA SER A 296 20.60 -2.94 -14.05
C SER A 296 19.16 -2.68 -13.61
N ALA A 297 18.21 -3.31 -14.30
CA ALA A 297 16.82 -3.30 -13.86
C ALA A 297 16.69 -3.93 -12.47
N MET A 298 15.87 -3.31 -11.63
CA MET A 298 15.65 -3.70 -10.24
C MET A 298 14.16 -3.97 -10.03
N ALA A 299 13.84 -4.97 -9.21
CA ALA A 299 12.48 -5.31 -8.83
C ALA A 299 12.43 -5.68 -7.35
N PHE A 300 11.34 -5.31 -6.67
CA PHE A 300 11.09 -5.82 -5.33
C PHE A 300 10.61 -7.28 -5.40
N ASP A 301 11.32 -8.18 -4.74
CA ASP A 301 10.92 -9.58 -4.60
C ASP A 301 10.18 -9.78 -3.28
N TYR A 302 8.86 -9.91 -3.40
CA TYR A 302 7.97 -10.10 -2.27
C TYR A 302 8.36 -11.31 -1.41
N ALA A 303 8.76 -12.43 -2.03
CA ALA A 303 9.04 -13.68 -1.33
C ALA A 303 10.30 -13.59 -0.46
N SER A 304 11.38 -13.00 -0.99
CA SER A 304 12.62 -12.83 -0.22
C SER A 304 12.62 -11.60 0.69
N GLY A 305 11.76 -10.61 0.43
CA GLY A 305 11.80 -9.33 1.16
C GLY A 305 13.07 -8.53 0.82
N ARG A 306 13.52 -8.63 -0.43
CA ARG A 306 14.72 -7.95 -0.94
C ARG A 306 14.43 -7.32 -2.29
N VAL A 307 15.34 -6.46 -2.74
CA VAL A 307 15.39 -6.01 -4.14
C VAL A 307 16.33 -6.94 -4.89
N ARG A 308 15.91 -7.38 -6.08
CA ARG A 308 16.71 -8.21 -6.97
C ARG A 308 16.99 -7.49 -8.28
N ALA A 309 18.12 -7.82 -8.89
CA ALA A 309 18.32 -7.56 -10.31
C ALA A 309 17.27 -8.38 -11.10
N ALA A 310 16.67 -7.75 -12.10
CA ALA A 310 15.63 -8.37 -12.93
C ALA A 310 16.21 -9.24 -14.04
#